data_AF-A0A921IT34-F1
#
_entry.id   AF-A0A921IT34-F1
#
_cell.length_a   1.000
_cell.length_b   1.000
_cell.length_c   1.000
_cell.angle_alpha   90.00
_cell.angle_beta   90.00
_cell.angle_gamma   90.00
#
_symmetry.space_group_name_H-M   'P 1'
#
loop_
_entity.id
_entity.type
_entity.pdbx_description
1 polymer ?
#
loop_
_entity_poly.entity_id
_entity_poly.type
_entity_poly.pdbx_seq_one_letter_code
_entity_poly.pdbx_strand_id
1 'polypeptide(L)'
;MATKINIRTLLEAGCHFGHQTRRWNPKMKPFIFGERNGIYILDLKQTIINADQAYTFLRNAAKGGKVLFVGTKKQAQEPVKAAAERCGMPYINQRWLGGMLTNFVTIRSRINRMEELEGMIADGSMALRGKKEQAVLGKELAKLQANLGGARDLKGLPSALFVIDTKREENAIKEARRLNIPVIALIDTNSDPDEVFENGIGIPCNDDAISAVTLMCELMADACIAGSDKPEVTEAEMASEQLPAEEAPVEQAEAVEAAPAE
;
A
#
# COMPACT_ATOMS: atom_id res chain seq x y z
N MET A 1 12.38 -13.39 -5.41
CA MET A 1 13.65 -12.76 -5.84
C MET A 1 13.80 -11.42 -5.12
N ALA A 2 14.85 -11.24 -4.32
CA ALA A 2 15.14 -9.94 -3.72
C ALA A 2 15.52 -8.95 -4.84
N THR A 3 14.70 -7.92 -5.04
CA THR A 3 14.98 -6.85 -6.00
C THR A 3 16.26 -6.11 -5.60
N LYS A 4 17.38 -6.49 -6.21
CA LYS A 4 18.66 -5.82 -5.98
C LYS A 4 18.63 -4.47 -6.69
N ILE A 5 18.35 -3.40 -5.95
CA ILE A 5 18.31 -2.05 -6.51
C ILE A 5 19.71 -1.65 -6.98
N ASN A 6 19.79 -1.23 -8.23
CA ASN A 6 20.98 -0.64 -8.81
C ASN A 6 20.66 0.77 -9.34
N ILE A 7 21.67 1.62 -9.52
CA ILE A 7 21.50 2.99 -10.05
C ILE A 7 20.71 2.97 -11.36
N ARG A 8 20.99 1.98 -12.22
CA ARG A 8 20.30 1.81 -13.50
C ARG A 8 18.79 1.59 -13.33
N THR A 9 18.39 0.73 -12.38
CA THR A 9 16.98 0.47 -12.08
C THR A 9 16.27 1.73 -11.59
N LEU A 10 16.91 2.52 -10.72
CA LEU A 10 16.38 3.80 -10.24
C LEU A 10 16.28 4.86 -11.34
N LEU A 11 17.22 4.87 -12.29
CA LEU A 11 17.17 5.74 -13.47
C LEU A 11 16.02 5.35 -14.39
N GLU A 12 15.88 4.06 -14.72
CA GLU A 12 14.83 3.53 -15.58
C GLU A 12 13.43 3.74 -14.97
N ALA A 13 13.29 3.61 -13.65
CA ALA A 13 12.05 3.87 -12.94
C ALA A 13 11.73 5.38 -12.78
N GLY A 14 12.69 6.27 -13.05
CA GLY A 14 12.50 7.72 -12.95
C GLY A 14 12.58 8.28 -11.52
N CYS A 15 13.24 7.58 -10.59
CA CYS A 15 13.37 7.98 -9.18
C CYS A 15 14.20 9.27 -8.98
N HIS A 16 15.03 9.63 -9.95
CA HIS A 16 15.95 10.77 -9.90
C HIS A 16 15.28 12.13 -10.20
N PHE A 17 14.09 12.13 -10.79
CA PHE A 17 13.39 13.38 -11.08
C PHE A 17 12.73 13.93 -9.81
N GLY A 18 12.98 15.19 -9.50
CA GLY A 18 12.23 15.93 -8.50
C GLY A 18 11.22 16.90 -9.12
N HIS A 19 10.82 17.89 -8.33
CA HIS A 19 9.92 18.95 -8.77
C HIS A 19 10.66 20.12 -9.45
N GLN A 20 9.85 21.05 -9.98
CA GLN A 20 10.34 22.32 -10.52
C GLN A 20 11.06 23.14 -9.45
N THR A 21 12.07 23.92 -9.87
CA THR A 21 12.91 24.73 -8.96
C THR A 21 12.16 25.76 -8.12
N ARG A 22 10.93 26.11 -8.51
CA ARG A 22 10.05 27.05 -7.81
C ARG A 22 9.37 26.44 -6.57
N ARG A 23 9.29 25.10 -6.50
CA ARG A 23 8.47 24.37 -5.53
C ARG A 23 9.30 23.58 -4.50
N TRP A 24 10.62 23.78 -4.48
CA TRP A 24 11.51 23.03 -3.61
C TRP A 24 11.57 23.58 -2.19
N ASN A 25 11.96 22.72 -1.26
CA ASN A 25 12.31 23.07 0.10
C ASN A 25 13.84 23.27 0.20
N PRO A 26 14.34 24.42 0.67
CA PRO A 26 15.78 24.67 0.82
C PRO A 26 16.53 23.62 1.64
N LYS A 27 15.86 22.95 2.60
CA LYS A 27 16.45 21.88 3.41
C LYS A 27 16.75 20.62 2.60
N MET A 28 16.12 20.43 1.43
CA MET A 28 16.41 19.32 0.53
C MET A 28 17.71 19.50 -0.26
N LYS A 29 18.40 20.64 -0.13
CA LYS A 29 19.66 20.94 -0.84
C LYS A 29 20.72 19.82 -0.75
N PRO A 30 20.95 19.15 0.39
CA PRO A 30 21.94 18.07 0.48
C PRO A 30 21.59 16.84 -0.37
N PHE A 31 20.30 16.62 -0.65
CA PHE A 31 19.80 15.47 -1.40
C PHE A 31 19.64 15.74 -2.91
N ILE A 32 19.85 17.00 -3.33
CA ILE A 32 19.74 17.44 -4.72
C ILE A 32 21.13 17.39 -5.35
N PHE A 33 21.26 16.64 -6.44
CA PHE A 33 22.48 16.54 -7.23
C PHE A 33 22.69 17.77 -8.12
N GLY A 34 21.62 18.30 -8.72
CA GLY A 34 21.67 19.45 -9.61
C GLY A 34 20.31 19.78 -10.22
N GLU A 35 20.31 20.65 -11.23
CA GLU A 35 19.12 21.05 -11.98
C GLU A 35 19.33 20.80 -13.47
N ARG A 36 18.28 20.34 -14.16
CA ARG A 36 18.24 20.27 -15.63
C ARG A 36 16.87 20.71 -16.12
N ASN A 37 16.83 21.65 -17.06
CA ASN A 37 15.59 22.15 -17.68
C ASN A 37 14.53 22.65 -16.66
N GLY A 38 14.95 23.28 -15.56
CA GLY A 38 14.01 23.78 -14.54
C GLY A 38 13.51 22.72 -13.55
N ILE A 39 14.01 21.49 -13.62
CA ILE A 39 13.65 20.36 -12.74
C ILE A 39 14.88 19.98 -11.92
N TYR A 40 14.71 19.83 -10.60
CA TYR A 40 15.77 19.33 -9.74
C TYR A 40 15.97 17.82 -9.94
N ILE A 41 17.23 17.39 -9.88
CA ILE A 41 17.63 15.99 -9.96
C ILE A 41 18.11 15.57 -8.57
N LEU A 42 17.53 14.49 -8.04
CA LEU A 42 17.89 13.90 -6.76
C LEU A 42 19.16 13.04 -6.90
N ASP A 43 19.97 13.01 -5.84
CA ASP A 43 21.17 12.18 -5.77
C ASP A 43 20.83 10.71 -5.50
N LEU A 44 20.87 9.89 -6.56
CA LEU A 44 20.59 8.47 -6.49
C LEU A 44 21.54 7.68 -5.58
N LYS A 45 22.75 8.18 -5.30
CA LYS A 45 23.66 7.50 -4.36
C LYS A 45 23.07 7.52 -2.96
N GLN A 46 22.53 8.68 -2.55
CA GLN A 46 21.84 8.82 -1.27
C GLN A 46 20.55 8.03 -1.26
N THR A 47 19.80 8.00 -2.37
CA THR A 47 18.62 7.12 -2.51
C THR A 47 18.95 5.66 -2.20
N ILE A 48 20.05 5.13 -2.75
CA ILE A 48 20.45 3.73 -2.53
C ILE A 48 20.81 3.48 -1.07
N ILE A 49 21.63 4.35 -0.46
CA ILE A 49 22.06 4.21 0.93
C ILE A 49 20.84 4.24 1.85
N ASN A 50 19.94 5.20 1.66
CA ASN A 50 18.76 5.36 2.51
C ASN A 50 17.73 4.26 2.25
N ALA A 51 17.60 3.76 1.02
CA ALA A 51 16.74 2.62 0.70
C ALA A 51 17.24 1.33 1.34
N ASP A 52 18.55 1.09 1.41
CA ASP A 52 19.14 -0.08 2.08
C ASP A 52 18.94 -0.02 3.61
N GLN A 53 19.11 1.17 4.20
CA GLN A 53 18.80 1.40 5.61
C GLN A 53 17.32 1.16 5.90
N ALA A 54 16.42 1.69 5.06
CA ALA A 54 14.98 1.49 5.17
C ALA A 54 14.58 0.02 5.02
N TYR A 55 15.18 -0.69 4.06
CA TYR A 55 14.98 -2.13 3.86
C TYR A 55 15.33 -2.92 5.12
N THR A 56 16.53 -2.68 5.66
CA THR A 56 17.01 -3.36 6.88
C THR A 56 16.11 -3.05 8.07
N PHE A 57 15.69 -1.79 8.22
CA PHE A 57 14.80 -1.36 9.29
C PHE A 57 13.42 -2.03 9.20
N LEU A 58 12.77 -1.98 8.02
CA LEU A 58 11.46 -2.59 7.83
C LEU A 58 11.48 -4.11 7.99
N ARG A 59 12.55 -4.76 7.55
CA ARG A 59 12.74 -6.20 7.79
C ARG A 59 12.72 -6.53 9.28
N ASN A 60 13.35 -5.71 10.12
CA ASN A 60 13.32 -5.92 11.57
C ASN A 60 11.97 -5.51 12.17
N ALA A 61 11.36 -4.43 11.69
CA ALA A 61 10.04 -3.98 12.15
C ALA A 61 8.95 -5.03 11.87
N ALA A 62 9.02 -5.72 10.72
CA ALA A 62 8.08 -6.77 10.33
C ALA A 62 8.15 -8.02 11.23
N LYS A 63 9.29 -8.27 11.89
CA LYS A 63 9.40 -9.32 12.93
C LYS A 63 8.62 -8.96 14.19
N GLY A 64 8.64 -7.68 14.56
CA GLY A 64 8.06 -7.17 15.80
C GLY A 64 6.58 -6.82 15.72
N GLY A 65 6.02 -6.71 14.50
CA GLY A 65 4.61 -6.39 14.31
C GLY A 65 4.26 -5.95 12.89
N LYS A 66 3.17 -5.18 12.78
CA LYS A 66 2.64 -4.74 11.49
C LYS A 66 3.26 -3.42 11.05
N VAL A 67 3.63 -3.34 9.78
CA VAL A 67 4.05 -2.10 9.11
C VAL A 67 2.83 -1.53 8.39
N LEU A 68 2.52 -0.25 8.59
CA LEU A 68 1.39 0.40 7.91
C LEU A 68 1.89 1.14 6.66
N PHE A 69 1.41 0.74 5.50
CA PHE A 69 1.70 1.42 4.23
C PHE A 69 0.71 2.56 4.00
N VAL A 70 1.19 3.76 3.67
CA VAL A 70 0.37 4.97 3.54
C VAL A 70 0.71 5.70 2.26
N GLY A 71 -0.30 5.95 1.43
CA GLY A 71 -0.16 6.82 0.26
C GLY A 71 -1.50 7.13 -0.37
N THR A 72 -2.01 8.34 -0.14
CA THR A 72 -3.31 8.77 -0.70
C THR A 72 -3.22 9.41 -2.08
N LYS A 73 -1.99 9.63 -2.55
CA LYS A 73 -1.69 10.20 -3.86
C LYS A 73 -2.17 9.27 -4.97
N LYS A 74 -2.76 9.81 -6.04
CA LYS A 74 -3.35 9.01 -7.14
C LYS A 74 -2.35 7.99 -7.70
N GLN A 75 -1.10 8.40 -7.84
CA GLN A 75 0.00 7.57 -8.34
C GLN A 75 0.44 6.50 -7.33
N ALA A 76 0.16 6.69 -6.04
CA ALA A 76 0.52 5.78 -4.96
C ALA A 76 -0.61 4.82 -4.56
N GLN A 77 -1.88 5.12 -4.87
CA GLN A 77 -3.01 4.35 -4.32
C GLN A 77 -2.96 2.86 -4.69
N GLU A 78 -2.71 2.56 -5.96
CA GLU A 78 -2.65 1.18 -6.45
C GLU A 78 -1.32 0.49 -6.07
N PRO A 79 -0.14 1.13 -6.25
CA PRO A 79 1.12 0.52 -5.82
C PRO A 79 1.17 0.17 -4.32
N VAL A 80 0.66 1.05 -3.46
CA VAL A 80 0.59 0.82 -2.02
C VAL A 80 -0.29 -0.37 -1.70
N LYS A 81 -1.48 -0.42 -2.30
CA LYS A 81 -2.43 -1.50 -2.09
C LYS A 81 -1.83 -2.84 -2.52
N ALA A 82 -1.34 -2.93 -3.76
CA ALA A 82 -0.77 -4.15 -4.32
C ALA A 82 0.42 -4.66 -3.49
N ALA A 83 1.34 -3.77 -3.09
CA ALA A 83 2.52 -4.14 -2.32
C ALA A 83 2.15 -4.59 -0.89
N ALA A 84 1.20 -3.92 -0.24
CA ALA A 84 0.76 -4.25 1.11
C ALA A 84 -0.04 -5.56 1.16
N GLU A 85 -0.92 -5.79 0.18
CA GLU A 85 -1.65 -7.06 0.02
C GLU A 85 -0.68 -8.22 -0.22
N ARG A 86 0.34 -8.02 -1.07
CA ARG A 86 1.39 -9.02 -1.32
C ARG A 86 2.17 -9.42 -0.06
N CYS A 87 2.46 -8.47 0.84
CA CYS A 87 3.17 -8.77 2.09
C CYS A 87 2.26 -9.05 3.30
N GLY A 88 0.93 -9.01 3.12
CA GLY A 88 -0.03 -9.22 4.21
C GLY A 88 0.05 -8.16 5.33
N MET A 89 0.40 -6.93 4.95
CA MET A 89 0.52 -5.77 5.84
C MET A 89 -0.65 -4.81 5.63
N PRO A 90 -1.08 -4.07 6.66
CA PRO A 90 -2.16 -3.10 6.52
C PRO A 90 -1.74 -1.89 5.68
N TYR A 91 -2.71 -1.26 5.02
CA TYR A 91 -2.49 -0.07 4.20
C TYR A 91 -3.62 0.96 4.26
N ILE A 92 -3.29 2.21 3.92
CA ILE A 92 -4.22 3.32 3.68
C ILE A 92 -3.87 3.96 2.34
N ASN A 93 -4.74 3.78 1.35
CA ASN A 93 -4.52 4.27 -0.02
C ASN A 93 -5.51 5.37 -0.46
N GLN A 94 -6.63 5.58 0.25
CA GLN A 94 -7.62 6.58 -0.14
C GLN A 94 -7.49 7.90 0.63
N ARG A 95 -7.75 7.88 1.93
CA ARG A 95 -7.70 9.07 2.77
C ARG A 95 -7.24 8.74 4.17
N TRP A 96 -6.25 9.47 4.66
CA TRP A 96 -5.91 9.48 6.07
C TRP A 96 -7.02 10.19 6.88
N LEU A 97 -7.63 9.47 7.81
CA LEU A 97 -8.56 10.06 8.77
C LEU A 97 -7.75 10.55 9.97
N GLY A 98 -7.87 11.84 10.30
CA GLY A 98 -7.21 12.38 11.49
C GLY A 98 -7.63 11.62 12.75
N GLY A 99 -6.66 11.24 13.57
CA GLY A 99 -6.87 10.38 14.73
C GLY A 99 -6.70 8.89 14.44
N MET A 100 -6.25 8.50 13.24
CA MET A 100 -6.02 7.09 12.85
C MET A 100 -5.14 6.34 13.85
N LEU A 101 -4.07 6.99 14.33
CA LEU A 101 -3.16 6.38 15.31
C LEU A 101 -3.45 6.92 16.71
N THR A 102 -3.65 8.23 16.84
CA THR A 102 -3.79 8.90 18.15
C THR A 102 -5.13 8.64 18.83
N ASN A 103 -6.18 8.34 18.07
CA ASN A 103 -7.51 7.98 18.56
C ASN A 103 -7.92 6.58 18.06
N PHE A 104 -7.02 5.62 18.22
CA PHE A 104 -7.15 4.27 17.68
C PHE A 104 -8.42 3.54 18.13
N VAL A 105 -8.87 3.75 19.38
CA VAL A 105 -10.09 3.13 19.92
C VAL A 105 -11.32 3.54 19.09
N THR A 106 -11.44 4.81 18.74
CA THR A 106 -12.55 5.31 17.91
C THR A 106 -12.45 4.81 16.48
N ILE A 107 -11.24 4.71 15.94
CA ILE A 107 -11.03 4.23 14.57
C ILE A 107 -11.36 2.74 14.49
N ARG A 108 -10.99 1.96 15.50
CA ARG A 108 -11.41 0.56 15.64
C ARG A 108 -12.92 0.42 15.70
N SER A 109 -13.64 1.26 16.45
CA SER A 109 -15.11 1.15 16.47
C SER A 109 -15.73 1.38 15.09
N ARG A 110 -15.10 2.21 14.24
CA ARG A 110 -15.51 2.38 12.83
C ARG A 110 -15.17 1.18 11.96
N ILE A 111 -14.08 0.46 12.23
CA ILE A 111 -13.75 -0.82 11.57
C ILE A 111 -14.76 -1.89 11.99
N ASN A 112 -15.06 -2.02 13.28
CA ASN A 112 -16.08 -2.96 13.76
C ASN A 112 -17.45 -2.64 13.12
N ARG A 113 -17.79 -1.36 12.99
CA ARG A 113 -19.01 -0.93 12.29
C ARG A 113 -19.02 -1.35 10.82
N MET A 114 -17.87 -1.33 10.15
CA MET A 114 -17.74 -1.82 8.78
C MET A 114 -18.02 -3.33 8.71
N GLU A 115 -17.42 -4.10 9.61
CA GLU A 115 -17.60 -5.56 9.70
C GLU A 115 -19.06 -5.93 10.04
N GLU A 116 -19.72 -5.17 10.92
CA GLU A 116 -21.16 -5.31 11.19
C GLU A 116 -22.02 -5.12 9.93
N LEU A 117 -21.73 -4.08 9.14
CA LEU A 117 -22.48 -3.80 7.91
C LEU A 117 -22.24 -4.87 6.84
N GLU A 118 -21.04 -5.41 6.75
CA GLU A 118 -20.72 -6.56 5.87
C GLU A 118 -21.45 -7.82 6.34
N GLY A 119 -21.49 -8.07 7.66
CA GLY A 119 -22.26 -9.15 8.27
C GLY A 119 -23.76 -9.05 7.95
N MET A 120 -24.35 -7.85 8.04
CA MET A 120 -25.76 -7.60 7.69
C MET A 120 -26.09 -7.85 6.21
N ILE A 121 -25.10 -7.72 5.33
CA ILE A 121 -25.27 -8.05 3.92
C ILE A 121 -25.17 -9.56 3.72
N ALA A 122 -24.20 -10.21 4.37
CA ALA A 122 -23.99 -11.65 4.27
C ALA A 122 -25.15 -12.48 4.87
N ASP A 123 -25.74 -12.02 5.97
CA ASP A 123 -26.87 -12.68 6.64
C ASP A 123 -28.24 -12.36 6.00
N GLY A 124 -28.29 -11.46 5.02
CA GLY A 124 -29.52 -11.03 4.33
C GLY A 124 -30.41 -10.07 5.12
N SER A 125 -30.05 -9.68 6.34
CA SER A 125 -30.82 -8.73 7.18
C SER A 125 -30.91 -7.33 6.58
N MET A 126 -29.91 -6.93 5.79
CA MET A 126 -29.92 -5.68 5.01
C MET A 126 -31.09 -5.65 4.01
N ALA A 127 -31.42 -6.78 3.38
CA ALA A 127 -32.48 -6.87 2.37
C ALA A 127 -33.89 -6.71 2.98
N LEU A 128 -34.06 -7.01 4.27
CA LEU A 128 -35.31 -6.86 5.01
C LEU A 128 -35.66 -5.39 5.33
N ARG A 129 -34.69 -4.48 5.19
CA ARG A 129 -34.88 -3.05 5.47
C ARG A 129 -35.51 -2.30 4.30
N GLY A 130 -36.08 -1.13 4.56
CA GLY A 130 -36.62 -0.27 3.51
C GLY A 130 -35.53 0.25 2.56
N LYS A 131 -35.86 0.45 1.28
CA LYS A 131 -34.92 0.90 0.22
C LYS A 131 -34.12 2.16 0.58
N LYS A 132 -34.73 3.09 1.33
CA LYS A 132 -34.04 4.31 1.80
C LYS A 132 -32.95 3.98 2.82
N GLU A 133 -33.21 3.08 3.76
CA GLU A 133 -32.22 2.64 4.76
C GLU A 133 -31.09 1.85 4.11
N GLN A 134 -31.42 0.95 3.19
CA GLN A 134 -30.43 0.21 2.40
C GLN A 134 -29.47 1.17 1.68
N ALA A 135 -29.99 2.23 1.05
CA ALA A 135 -29.17 3.20 0.35
C ALA A 135 -28.25 4.00 1.29
N VAL A 136 -28.70 4.34 2.51
CA VAL A 136 -27.88 5.05 3.50
C VAL A 136 -26.79 4.15 4.05
N LEU A 137 -27.14 2.92 4.45
CA LEU A 137 -26.19 1.95 5.00
C LEU A 137 -25.19 1.47 3.95
N GLY A 138 -25.62 1.29 2.70
CA GLY A 138 -24.72 0.98 1.59
C GLY A 138 -23.71 2.10 1.30
N LYS A 139 -24.13 3.37 1.38
CA LYS A 139 -23.21 4.52 1.27
C LYS A 139 -22.24 4.59 2.46
N GLU A 140 -22.70 4.29 3.66
CA GLU A 140 -21.83 4.22 4.84
C GLU A 140 -20.77 3.12 4.66
N LEU A 141 -21.19 1.91 4.27
CA LEU A 141 -20.30 0.78 4.04
C LEU A 141 -19.26 1.09 2.97
N ALA A 142 -19.68 1.59 1.81
CA ALA A 142 -18.77 1.93 0.72
C ALA A 142 -17.70 2.95 1.16
N LYS A 143 -18.09 3.93 1.97
CA LYS A 143 -17.15 4.92 2.51
C LYS A 143 -16.21 4.32 3.55
N LEU A 144 -16.69 3.40 4.38
CA LEU A 144 -15.84 2.70 5.36
C LEU A 144 -14.85 1.76 4.65
N GLN A 145 -15.30 0.94 3.71
CA GLN A 145 -14.46 0.04 2.92
C GLN A 145 -13.37 0.81 2.16
N ALA A 146 -13.73 1.92 1.50
CA ALA A 146 -12.76 2.73 0.77
C ALA A 146 -11.65 3.30 1.68
N ASN A 147 -11.99 3.75 2.89
CA ASN A 147 -11.02 4.45 3.75
C ASN A 147 -10.31 3.54 4.76
N LEU A 148 -10.96 2.48 5.23
CA LEU A 148 -10.51 1.63 6.33
C LEU A 148 -10.34 0.16 5.94
N GLY A 149 -10.72 -0.24 4.72
CA GLY A 149 -10.63 -1.64 4.27
C GLY A 149 -9.21 -2.21 4.39
N GLY A 150 -8.20 -1.45 3.97
CA GLY A 150 -6.80 -1.85 4.07
C GLY A 150 -6.24 -1.87 5.50
N ALA A 151 -6.93 -1.28 6.47
CA ALA A 151 -6.54 -1.28 7.88
C ALA A 151 -7.36 -2.26 8.73
N ARG A 152 -8.17 -3.13 8.12
CA ARG A 152 -9.01 -4.12 8.83
C ARG A 152 -8.19 -5.00 9.78
N ASP A 153 -7.05 -5.49 9.32
CA ASP A 153 -6.19 -6.41 10.09
C ASP A 153 -5.36 -5.71 11.18
N LEU A 154 -5.45 -4.38 11.29
CA LEU A 154 -4.68 -3.61 12.25
C LEU A 154 -5.28 -3.77 13.65
N LYS A 155 -4.77 -4.75 14.41
CA LYS A 155 -5.21 -5.09 15.78
C LYS A 155 -4.58 -4.25 16.90
N GLY A 156 -3.50 -3.53 16.65
CA GLY A 156 -2.87 -2.60 17.58
C GLY A 156 -2.21 -1.44 16.83
N LEU A 157 -1.43 -0.63 17.53
CA LEU A 157 -0.59 0.38 16.86
C LEU A 157 0.46 -0.32 15.99
N PRO A 158 0.75 0.21 14.78
CA PRO A 158 1.77 -0.34 13.91
C PRO A 158 3.17 -0.10 14.50
N SER A 159 4.10 -1.00 14.19
CA SER A 159 5.50 -0.91 14.63
C SER A 159 6.29 0.11 13.82
N ALA A 160 5.89 0.36 12.58
CA ALA A 160 6.47 1.37 11.70
C ALA A 160 5.45 1.82 10.64
N LEU A 161 5.66 3.01 10.09
CA LEU A 161 4.93 3.49 8.92
C LEU A 161 5.86 3.54 7.70
N PHE A 162 5.33 3.16 6.55
CA PHE A 162 5.93 3.49 5.25
C PHE A 162 5.02 4.49 4.52
N VAL A 163 5.52 5.68 4.24
CA VAL A 163 4.73 6.83 3.76
C VAL A 163 5.25 7.30 2.39
N ILE A 164 4.34 7.57 1.47
CA ILE A 164 4.65 8.18 0.17
C ILE A 164 4.11 9.60 0.17
N ASP A 165 4.96 10.57 -0.21
CA ASP A 165 4.67 12.00 -0.21
C ASP A 165 4.40 12.53 1.20
N THR A 166 5.47 12.96 1.89
CA THR A 166 5.37 13.50 3.26
C THR A 166 4.51 14.75 3.35
N LYS A 167 4.48 15.56 2.29
CA LYS A 167 3.73 16.82 2.26
C LYS A 167 2.23 16.56 2.22
N ARG A 168 1.82 15.51 1.52
CA ARG A 168 0.42 15.10 1.45
C ARG A 168 -0.02 14.35 2.71
N GLU A 169 0.87 13.56 3.31
CA GLU A 169 0.59 12.73 4.49
C GLU A 169 1.10 13.33 5.81
N GLU A 170 1.22 14.66 5.89
CA GLU A 170 1.75 15.39 7.05
C GLU A 170 1.03 14.99 8.36
N ASN A 171 -0.28 14.77 8.31
CA ASN A 171 -1.06 14.35 9.48
C ASN A 171 -0.66 12.95 9.97
N ALA A 172 -0.40 12.00 9.06
CA ALA A 172 0.04 10.66 9.42
C ALA A 172 1.40 10.71 10.13
N ILE A 173 2.32 11.53 9.61
CA ILE A 173 3.67 11.73 10.18
C ILE A 173 3.58 12.40 11.55
N LYS A 174 2.74 13.44 11.70
CA LYS A 174 2.52 14.12 12.99
C LYS A 174 1.94 13.18 14.04
N GLU A 175 0.96 12.36 13.69
CA GLU A 175 0.39 11.37 14.60
C GLU A 175 1.41 10.30 14.99
N ALA A 176 2.17 9.77 14.02
CA ALA A 176 3.23 8.80 14.28
C ALA A 176 4.31 9.38 15.21
N ARG A 177 4.76 10.61 14.96
CA ARG A 177 5.71 11.34 15.82
C ARG A 177 5.22 11.46 17.26
N ARG A 178 3.95 11.83 17.47
CA ARG A 178 3.39 11.96 18.83
C ARG A 178 3.35 10.65 19.60
N LEU A 179 3.30 9.52 18.90
CA LEU A 179 3.28 8.18 19.48
C LEU A 179 4.65 7.50 19.44
N ASN A 180 5.71 8.21 19.02
CA ASN A 180 7.05 7.66 18.79
C ASN A 180 7.08 6.44 17.87
N ILE A 181 6.18 6.40 16.88
CA ILE A 181 6.18 5.36 15.85
C ILE A 181 7.16 5.80 14.75
N PRO A 182 8.14 4.96 14.40
CA PRO A 182 9.13 5.30 13.39
C PRO A 182 8.53 5.36 11.99
N VAL A 183 8.99 6.32 11.20
CA VAL A 183 8.47 6.62 9.86
C VAL A 183 9.56 6.43 8.80
N ILE A 184 9.33 5.56 7.84
CA ILE A 184 10.08 5.51 6.59
C ILE A 184 9.26 6.28 5.56
N ALA A 185 9.84 7.26 4.88
CA ALA A 185 9.09 8.02 3.88
C ALA A 185 9.88 8.28 2.61
N LEU A 186 9.18 8.31 1.48
CA LEU A 186 9.72 8.88 0.25
C LEU A 186 9.68 10.40 0.35
N ILE A 187 10.85 11.03 0.19
CA ILE A 187 11.00 12.49 0.20
C ILE A 187 11.37 12.99 -1.19
N ASP A 188 10.57 13.90 -1.73
CA ASP A 188 10.90 14.64 -2.93
C ASP A 188 11.47 16.01 -2.53
N THR A 189 12.01 16.73 -3.50
CA THR A 189 12.55 18.08 -3.43
C THR A 189 11.65 19.12 -2.74
N ASN A 190 10.33 18.90 -2.66
CA ASN A 190 9.38 19.81 -2.00
C ASN A 190 9.08 19.46 -0.53
N SER A 191 9.54 18.29 -0.06
CA SER A 191 9.34 17.76 1.30
C SER A 191 10.25 18.46 2.31
N ASP A 192 9.85 18.49 3.58
CA ASP A 192 10.76 18.84 4.68
C ASP A 192 11.44 17.56 5.21
N PRO A 193 12.77 17.41 5.06
CA PRO A 193 13.48 16.23 5.55
C PRO A 193 13.39 16.09 7.08
N ASP A 194 13.31 17.19 7.83
CA ASP A 194 13.29 17.16 9.30
C ASP A 194 12.01 16.49 9.85
N GLU A 195 10.93 16.46 9.05
CA GLU A 195 9.69 15.78 9.43
C GLU A 195 9.87 14.26 9.58
N VAL A 196 10.84 13.68 8.87
CA VAL A 196 11.06 12.23 8.80
C VAL A 196 12.33 11.82 9.56
N PHE A 197 13.41 12.60 9.47
CA PHE A 197 14.72 12.18 10.01
C PHE A 197 14.83 12.18 11.53
N GLU A 198 13.90 12.80 12.25
CA GLU A 198 13.93 12.83 13.72
C GLU A 198 13.71 11.44 14.33
N ASN A 199 12.79 10.64 13.77
CA ASN A 199 12.39 9.32 14.28
C ASN A 199 12.33 8.27 13.15
N GLY A 200 13.05 8.47 12.06
CA GLY A 200 12.76 7.77 10.81
C GLY A 200 13.85 7.85 9.75
N ILE A 201 13.51 7.35 8.56
CA ILE A 201 14.41 7.28 7.40
C ILE A 201 13.71 7.91 6.21
N GLY A 202 14.23 9.06 5.74
CA GLY A 202 13.78 9.69 4.50
C GLY A 202 14.56 9.14 3.31
N ILE A 203 13.87 8.59 2.31
CA ILE A 203 14.48 8.09 1.08
C ILE A 203 14.26 9.14 -0.04
N PRO A 204 15.32 9.82 -0.51
CA PRO A 204 15.21 10.77 -1.61
C PRO A 204 14.73 10.06 -2.87
N CYS A 205 13.49 10.31 -3.30
CA CYS A 205 12.92 9.66 -4.48
C CYS A 205 11.75 10.49 -5.03
N ASN A 206 11.57 10.42 -6.33
CA ASN A 206 10.37 10.88 -7.02
C ASN A 206 9.11 10.20 -6.45
N ASP A 207 8.11 11.00 -6.07
CA ASP A 207 6.80 10.53 -5.58
C ASP A 207 5.66 10.76 -6.59
N ASP A 208 5.94 11.37 -7.74
CA ASP A 208 4.99 11.65 -8.82
C ASP A 208 4.98 10.55 -9.90
N ALA A 209 6.10 9.86 -10.10
CA ALA A 209 6.20 8.79 -11.09
C ALA A 209 5.67 7.46 -10.53
N ILE A 210 4.65 6.89 -11.20
CA ILE A 210 4.07 5.60 -10.80
C ILE A 210 5.15 4.52 -10.77
N SER A 211 6.03 4.46 -11.77
CA SER A 211 7.14 3.50 -11.83
C SER A 211 8.10 3.60 -10.63
N ALA A 212 8.43 4.82 -10.21
CA ALA A 212 9.29 5.05 -9.06
C ALA A 212 8.60 4.61 -7.77
N VAL A 213 7.34 5.01 -7.58
CA VAL A 213 6.55 4.65 -6.40
C VAL A 213 6.36 3.13 -6.32
N THR A 214 6.02 2.47 -7.43
CA THR A 214 5.89 1.01 -7.50
C THR A 214 7.18 0.31 -7.11
N LEU A 215 8.31 0.69 -7.70
CA LEU A 215 9.62 0.10 -7.36
C LEU A 215 9.93 0.19 -5.87
N MET A 216 9.65 1.35 -5.26
CA MET A 216 9.90 1.56 -3.84
C MET A 216 8.93 0.77 -2.96
N CYS A 217 7.64 0.71 -3.33
CA CYS A 217 6.64 -0.10 -2.64
C CYS A 217 7.00 -1.59 -2.68
N GLU A 218 7.41 -2.09 -3.85
CA GLU A 218 7.84 -3.48 -4.04
C GLU A 218 9.05 -3.82 -3.19
N LEU A 219 10.08 -2.95 -3.17
CA LEU A 219 11.26 -3.13 -2.33
C LEU A 219 10.88 -3.21 -0.83
N MET A 220 10.04 -2.30 -0.35
CA MET A 220 9.63 -2.29 1.05
C MET A 220 8.75 -3.49 1.41
N ALA A 221 7.92 -3.96 0.48
CA ALA A 221 7.15 -5.19 0.66
C ALA A 221 8.05 -6.44 0.68
N ASP A 222 9.07 -6.51 -0.18
CA ASP A 222 10.09 -7.57 -0.13
C ASP A 222 10.80 -7.60 1.23
N ALA A 223 11.10 -6.41 1.80
CA ALA A 223 11.69 -6.30 3.14
C ALA A 223 10.76 -6.87 4.23
N CYS A 224 9.46 -6.55 4.15
CA CYS A 224 8.46 -7.04 5.10
C CYS A 224 8.27 -8.56 5.01
N ILE A 225 8.29 -9.11 3.80
CA ILE A 225 8.23 -10.57 3.56
C ILE A 225 9.48 -11.24 4.12
N ALA A 226 10.67 -10.72 3.83
CA ALA A 226 11.94 -11.26 4.34
C ALA A 226 12.12 -11.13 5.87
N GLY A 227 11.30 -10.30 6.51
CA GLY A 227 11.26 -10.11 7.96
C GLY A 227 10.21 -10.97 8.66
N SER A 228 9.08 -11.20 8.00
CA SER A 228 8.04 -12.09 8.51
C SER A 228 8.52 -13.53 8.31
N ASP A 229 8.60 -14.37 9.34
CA ASP A 229 9.02 -15.79 9.24
C ASP A 229 8.08 -16.69 8.38
N LYS A 230 7.30 -16.09 7.48
CA LYS A 230 6.59 -16.84 6.44
C LYS A 230 7.65 -17.35 5.46
N PRO A 231 7.69 -18.67 5.17
CA PRO A 231 8.47 -19.16 4.04
C PRO A 231 8.03 -18.37 2.82
N GLU A 232 8.99 -18.03 1.95
CA GLU A 232 8.69 -17.45 0.64
C GLU A 232 7.54 -18.25 0.03
N VAL A 233 6.40 -17.60 -0.23
CA VAL A 233 5.35 -18.22 -1.03
C VAL A 233 5.97 -18.38 -2.42
N THR A 234 6.57 -19.53 -2.64
CA THR A 234 7.18 -19.88 -3.93
C THR A 234 6.06 -19.91 -4.97
N GLU A 235 6.37 -19.51 -6.20
CA GLU A 235 5.45 -19.53 -7.36
C GLU A 235 4.71 -20.88 -7.54
N ALA A 236 5.21 -21.96 -6.93
CA ALA A 236 4.56 -23.27 -6.87
C ALA A 236 3.19 -23.27 -6.15
N GLU A 237 2.98 -22.45 -5.11
CA GLU A 237 1.67 -22.37 -4.45
C GLU A 237 0.66 -21.54 -5.27
N MET A 238 1.11 -20.49 -5.96
CA MET A 238 0.26 -19.70 -6.87
C MET A 238 -0.13 -20.48 -8.14
N ALA A 239 0.72 -21.40 -8.60
CA ALA A 239 0.39 -22.30 -9.70
C ALA A 239 -0.55 -23.45 -9.30
N SER A 240 -0.67 -23.75 -8.00
CA SER A 240 -1.51 -24.85 -7.50
C SER A 240 -3.00 -24.49 -7.35
N GLU A 241 -3.35 -23.21 -7.29
CA GLU A 241 -4.75 -22.74 -7.30
C GLU A 241 -5.34 -22.56 -8.70
N GLN A 242 -4.55 -22.76 -9.77
CA GLN A 242 -5.00 -22.74 -11.17
C GLN A 242 -4.89 -24.13 -11.81
N LEU A 243 -5.57 -25.12 -11.24
CA LEU A 243 -5.98 -26.30 -11.99
C LEU A 243 -7.46 -26.12 -12.37
N PRO A 244 -7.80 -26.00 -13.67
CA PRO A 244 -9.18 -26.00 -14.11
C PRO A 244 -9.83 -27.34 -13.77
N ALA A 245 -11.09 -27.26 -13.33
CA ALA A 245 -11.98 -28.38 -13.13
C ALA A 245 -11.97 -29.33 -14.35
N GLU A 246 -11.78 -30.61 -14.04
CA GLU A 246 -11.98 -31.77 -14.91
C GLU A 246 -13.28 -31.62 -15.73
N GLU A 247 -13.17 -31.53 -17.05
CA GLU A 247 -14.28 -31.74 -17.97
C GLU A 247 -14.72 -33.21 -17.88
N ALA A 248 -15.87 -33.44 -17.26
CA ALA A 248 -16.59 -34.70 -17.38
C ALA A 248 -17.10 -34.86 -18.84
N PRO A 249 -16.92 -36.01 -19.51
CA PRO A 249 -17.47 -36.22 -20.83
C PRO A 249 -18.99 -36.40 -20.72
N VAL A 250 -19.75 -35.48 -21.32
CA VAL A 250 -21.18 -35.66 -21.55
C VAL A 250 -21.33 -36.47 -22.83
N GLU A 251 -21.63 -37.76 -22.67
CA GLU A 251 -22.01 -38.67 -23.74
C GLU A 251 -23.34 -38.18 -24.36
N GLN A 252 -23.28 -37.73 -25.62
CA GLN A 252 -24.44 -37.28 -26.38
C GLN A 252 -25.34 -38.46 -26.74
N ALA A 253 -26.54 -38.47 -26.17
CA ALA A 253 -27.67 -39.23 -26.71
C ALA A 253 -28.31 -38.43 -27.85
N GLU A 254 -28.05 -38.84 -29.10
CA GLU A 254 -28.83 -38.38 -30.26
C GLU A 254 -29.85 -39.43 -30.68
N ALA A 255 -31.11 -39.03 -30.52
CA ALA A 255 -32.23 -39.14 -31.44
C ALA A 255 -32.49 -40.49 -32.14
N VAL A 256 -33.56 -41.12 -31.67
CA VAL A 256 -34.40 -42.07 -32.40
C VAL A 256 -34.93 -41.39 -33.67
N GLU A 257 -34.43 -41.81 -34.84
CA GLU A 257 -35.08 -41.57 -36.13
C GLU A 257 -36.01 -42.75 -36.43
N ALA A 258 -37.31 -42.48 -36.33
CA ALA A 258 -38.35 -43.37 -36.82
C ALA A 258 -38.49 -43.18 -38.34
N ALA A 259 -38.36 -44.27 -39.10
CA ALA A 259 -38.92 -44.38 -40.43
C ALA A 259 -39.57 -45.77 -40.62
N PRO A 260 -40.61 -45.90 -41.46
CA PRO A 260 -41.68 -46.87 -41.25
C PRO A 260 -41.60 -48.12 -42.16
N ALA A 261 -42.43 -49.10 -41.76
CA ALA A 261 -43.19 -50.06 -42.57
C ALA A 261 -42.54 -51.35 -43.12
N GLU A 262 -43.37 -52.40 -42.96
CA GLU A 262 -43.34 -53.81 -43.44
C GLU A 262 -42.40 -54.82 -42.78
#